data_AF-A0A4R8MQW9-F1
#
_entry.id   AF-A0A4R8MQW9-F1
#
_cell.length_a   1.000
_cell.length_b   1.000
_cell.length_c   1.000
_cell.angle_alpha   90.00
_cell.angle_beta   90.00
_cell.angle_gamma   90.00
#
_symmetry.space_group_name_H-M   'P 1'
#
loop_
_entity.id
_entity.type
_entity.pdbx_description
1 polymer ?
#
loop_
_entity_poly.entity_id
_entity_poly.type
_entity_poly.pdbx_seq_one_letter_code
_entity_poly.pdbx_strand_id
1 'polypeptide(L)'
;MNLKAYLTLLRPANVITALADILAGMAIVGFVWKDNSPVFLFLSTVCLYGGGVVLNDYFDAVIDAKERPERPIPTGKVSKRSAFFFGSILLGLGITFSFLYQTQSGWIALFIVFGILTYNRFAKHHSVLGPVVMGICRGGNLILGMSLVTNIRSNQLFLSLFPIVYIAAITMISRDEVNGGKKTNLVVAGVLYIIVIFSQLFLSFFLGNLYFNFPFVLLHLGMIFPPLIAAYQNPIGPKIGKAVKFGVLSLIVLNASFASCFGFVFIALLVLCLLPVSLLLSKYFSVT
;
A
#
# COMPACT_ATOMS: atom_id res chain seq x y z
N MET A 1 7.73 -25.27 12.71
CA MET A 1 7.12 -23.99 12.28
C MET A 1 7.65 -23.68 10.88
N ASN A 2 6.80 -23.60 9.84
CA ASN A 2 7.26 -23.39 8.46
C ASN A 2 7.51 -21.89 8.22
N LEU A 3 8.73 -21.42 8.51
CA LEU A 3 9.10 -19.99 8.42
C LEU A 3 8.78 -19.39 7.04
N LYS A 4 9.04 -20.13 5.96
CA LYS A 4 8.74 -19.69 4.59
C LYS A 4 7.24 -19.45 4.39
N ALA A 5 6.38 -20.26 5.00
CA ALA A 5 4.93 -20.11 4.89
C ALA A 5 4.43 -18.83 5.60
N TYR A 6 4.98 -18.51 6.78
CA TYR A 6 4.67 -17.24 7.47
C TYR A 6 5.19 -16.02 6.71
N LEU A 7 6.41 -16.09 6.15
CA LEU A 7 6.93 -15.03 5.29
C LEU A 7 6.06 -14.83 4.04
N THR A 8 5.51 -15.91 3.49
CA THR A 8 4.58 -15.83 2.35
C THR A 8 3.30 -15.08 2.73
N LEU A 9 2.73 -15.35 3.91
CA LEU A 9 1.55 -14.62 4.42
C LEU A 9 1.81 -13.12 4.61
N LEU A 10 3.04 -12.73 4.97
CA LEU A 10 3.39 -11.32 5.17
C LEU A 10 3.47 -10.51 3.86
N ARG A 11 3.56 -11.17 2.70
CA ARG A 11 3.79 -10.55 1.38
C ARG A 11 4.90 -9.48 1.45
N PRO A 12 6.17 -9.87 1.65
CA PRO A 12 7.26 -8.94 1.97
C PRO A 12 7.47 -7.84 0.92
N ALA A 13 7.23 -8.15 -0.36
CA ALA A 13 7.26 -7.16 -1.43
C ALA A 13 6.29 -5.99 -1.18
N ASN A 14 5.10 -6.29 -0.66
CA ASN A 14 4.07 -5.30 -0.37
C ASN A 14 4.38 -4.53 0.91
N VAL A 15 4.97 -5.18 1.92
CA VAL A 15 5.43 -4.52 3.15
C VAL A 15 6.42 -3.39 2.83
N ILE A 16 7.32 -3.60 1.87
CA ILE A 16 8.26 -2.56 1.42
C ILE A 16 7.52 -1.33 0.88
N THR A 17 6.40 -1.52 0.19
CA THR A 17 5.60 -0.39 -0.29
C THR A 17 5.06 0.43 0.89
N ALA A 18 4.75 -0.18 2.04
CA ALA A 18 4.24 0.53 3.21
C ALA A 18 5.31 1.41 3.88
N LEU A 19 6.58 0.99 3.84
CA LEU A 19 7.72 1.81 4.23
C LEU A 19 7.85 3.06 3.35
N ALA A 20 7.58 2.93 2.05
CA ALA A 20 7.60 4.07 1.14
C ALA A 20 6.57 5.14 1.51
N ASP A 21 5.39 4.76 2.04
CA ASP A 21 4.41 5.75 2.51
C ASP A 21 4.94 6.53 3.71
N ILE A 22 5.60 5.85 4.67
CA ILE A 22 6.18 6.55 5.84
C ILE A 22 7.19 7.60 5.36
N LEU A 23 8.13 7.21 4.48
CA LEU A 23 9.16 8.09 3.92
C LEU A 23 8.55 9.28 3.16
N ALA A 24 7.52 9.06 2.35
CA ALA A 24 6.81 10.13 1.66
C ALA A 24 6.10 11.07 2.64
N GLY A 25 5.46 10.51 3.68
CA GLY A 25 4.83 11.29 4.76
C GLY A 25 5.83 12.21 5.45
N MET A 26 7.04 11.72 5.75
CA MET A 26 8.09 12.55 6.34
C MET A 26 8.52 13.70 5.42
N ALA A 27 8.66 13.43 4.12
CA ALA A 27 9.02 14.45 3.13
C ALA A 27 7.93 15.53 3.00
N ILE A 28 6.65 15.14 3.01
CA ILE A 28 5.50 16.07 2.94
C ILE A 28 5.50 17.07 4.11
N VAL A 29 5.92 16.64 5.30
CA VAL A 29 6.01 17.50 6.48
C VAL A 29 7.37 18.16 6.66
N GLY A 30 8.31 17.91 5.75
CA GLY A 30 9.67 18.47 5.81
C GLY A 30 10.45 18.00 7.03
N PHE A 31 10.24 16.75 7.47
CA PHE A 31 10.92 16.19 8.62
C PHE A 31 12.43 16.11 8.39
N VAL A 32 13.19 16.54 9.41
CA VAL A 32 14.66 16.44 9.44
C VAL A 32 15.05 15.42 10.50
N TRP A 33 15.89 14.47 10.12
CA TRP A 33 16.41 13.44 11.01
C TRP A 33 17.27 14.07 12.11
N LYS A 34 16.84 13.93 13.35
CA LYS A 34 17.60 14.37 14.54
C LYS A 34 18.16 13.20 15.34
N ASP A 35 17.48 12.06 15.29
CA ASP A 35 17.82 10.84 16.01
C ASP A 35 17.22 9.61 15.28
N ASN A 36 17.36 8.44 15.90
CA ASN A 36 16.86 7.17 15.37
C ASN A 36 15.42 6.84 15.80
N SER A 37 14.72 7.73 16.51
CA SER A 37 13.35 7.48 16.98
C SER A 37 12.33 7.18 15.87
N PRO A 38 12.45 7.69 14.61
CA PRO A 38 11.56 7.30 13.52
C PRO A 38 11.56 5.80 13.20
N VAL A 39 12.57 5.03 13.67
CA VAL A 39 12.61 3.56 13.55
C VAL A 39 11.32 2.91 14.05
N PHE A 40 10.70 3.47 15.08
CA PHE A 40 9.44 2.97 15.63
C PHE A 40 8.29 3.06 14.63
N LEU A 41 8.23 4.10 13.78
CA LEU A 41 7.20 4.20 12.74
C LEU A 41 7.44 3.23 11.58
N PHE A 42 8.69 2.94 11.24
CA PHE A 42 9.02 1.90 10.26
C PHE A 42 8.64 0.50 10.77
N LEU A 43 8.95 0.19 12.03
CA LEU A 43 8.51 -1.06 12.67
C LEU A 43 6.99 -1.12 12.75
N SER A 44 6.34 0.00 13.10
CA SER A 44 4.89 0.10 13.16
C SER A 44 4.25 -0.24 11.82
N THR A 45 4.65 0.43 10.73
CA THR A 45 4.03 0.18 9.41
C THR A 45 4.25 -1.26 8.92
N VAL A 46 5.42 -1.85 9.19
CA VAL A 46 5.71 -3.27 8.85
C VAL A 46 4.76 -4.19 9.59
N CYS A 47 4.56 -3.95 10.90
CA CYS A 47 3.66 -4.70 11.75
C CYS A 47 2.19 -4.52 11.37
N LEU A 48 1.73 -3.28 11.16
CA LEU A 48 0.36 -2.98 10.75
C LEU A 48 0.02 -3.59 9.39
N TYR A 49 0.89 -3.40 8.39
CA TYR A 49 0.68 -3.94 7.05
C TYR A 49 0.73 -5.48 7.07
N GLY A 50 1.77 -6.05 7.68
CA GLY A 50 1.93 -7.50 7.81
C GLY A 50 0.75 -8.15 8.54
N GLY A 51 0.32 -7.57 9.66
CA GLY A 51 -0.84 -8.04 10.41
C GLY A 51 -2.13 -7.95 9.60
N GLY A 52 -2.34 -6.85 8.88
CA GLY A 52 -3.51 -6.67 8.02
C GLY A 52 -3.60 -7.68 6.89
N VAL A 53 -2.48 -8.00 6.23
CA VAL A 53 -2.43 -9.00 5.16
C VAL A 53 -2.60 -10.43 5.70
N VAL A 54 -1.95 -10.76 6.81
CA VAL A 54 -2.14 -12.09 7.46
C VAL A 54 -3.59 -12.30 7.85
N LEU A 55 -4.24 -11.27 8.41
CA LEU A 55 -5.65 -11.34 8.76
C LEU A 55 -6.56 -11.41 7.52
N ASN A 56 -6.19 -10.75 6.42
CA ASN A 56 -6.91 -10.87 5.16
C ASN A 56 -6.98 -12.33 4.70
N ASP A 57 -5.83 -13.02 4.64
CA ASP A 57 -5.76 -14.45 4.29
C ASP A 57 -6.52 -15.33 5.32
N TYR A 58 -6.54 -14.95 6.61
CA TYR A 58 -7.35 -15.64 7.63
C TYR A 58 -8.86 -15.58 7.35
N PHE A 59 -9.38 -14.40 6.96
CA PHE A 59 -10.80 -14.24 6.62
C PHE A 59 -11.12 -14.91 5.28
N ASP A 60 -10.17 -14.94 4.34
CA ASP A 60 -10.34 -15.58 3.03
C ASP A 60 -10.09 -17.06 2.98
N ALA A 61 -9.66 -17.71 4.06
CA ALA A 61 -9.27 -19.12 4.05
C ALA A 61 -10.26 -20.07 3.34
N VAL A 62 -11.58 -19.81 3.42
CA VAL A 62 -12.61 -20.63 2.74
C VAL A 62 -12.72 -20.30 1.24
N ILE A 63 -12.58 -19.03 0.87
CA ILE A 63 -12.59 -18.55 -0.52
C ILE A 63 -11.31 -19.03 -1.21
N ASP A 64 -10.16 -18.82 -0.56
CA ASP A 64 -8.85 -19.25 -1.02
C ASP A 64 -8.77 -20.77 -1.18
N ALA A 65 -9.44 -21.56 -0.34
CA ALA A 65 -9.49 -23.02 -0.54
C ALA A 65 -10.15 -23.43 -1.87
N LYS A 66 -10.99 -22.58 -2.46
CA LYS A 66 -11.63 -22.81 -3.77
C LYS A 66 -10.86 -22.16 -4.91
N GLU A 67 -10.44 -20.92 -4.73
CA GLU A 67 -9.86 -20.11 -5.81
C GLU A 67 -8.33 -20.23 -5.92
N ARG A 68 -7.65 -20.47 -4.79
CA ARG A 68 -6.19 -20.46 -4.64
C ARG A 68 -5.71 -21.51 -3.63
N PRO A 69 -5.99 -22.81 -3.89
CA PRO A 69 -5.74 -23.88 -2.92
C PRO A 69 -4.26 -24.03 -2.55
N GLU A 70 -3.33 -23.45 -3.32
CA GLU A 70 -1.89 -23.44 -3.06
C GLU A 70 -1.46 -22.54 -1.89
N ARG A 71 -2.34 -21.66 -1.39
CA ARG A 71 -2.02 -20.70 -0.32
C ARG A 71 -1.68 -21.37 1.03
N PRO A 72 -0.90 -20.70 1.90
CA PRO A 72 -0.40 -21.32 3.13
C PRO A 72 -1.48 -21.82 4.10
N ILE A 73 -2.63 -21.14 4.20
CA ILE A 73 -3.71 -21.54 5.11
C ILE A 73 -4.52 -22.72 4.53
N PRO A 74 -5.03 -22.68 3.28
CA PRO A 74 -5.72 -23.82 2.68
C PRO A 74 -4.88 -25.10 2.60
N THR A 75 -3.58 -24.96 2.29
CA THR A 75 -2.65 -26.12 2.25
C THR A 75 -2.31 -26.69 3.63
N GLY A 76 -2.76 -26.08 4.73
CA GLY A 76 -2.44 -26.50 6.10
C GLY A 76 -1.00 -26.20 6.54
N LYS A 77 -0.18 -25.51 5.71
CA LYS A 77 1.19 -25.11 6.09
C LYS A 77 1.21 -24.13 7.26
N VAL A 78 0.15 -23.33 7.41
CA VAL A 78 -0.11 -22.48 8.57
C VAL A 78 -1.55 -22.73 9.02
N SER A 79 -1.77 -23.08 10.28
CA SER A 79 -3.13 -23.26 10.80
C SER A 79 -3.88 -21.92 10.82
N LYS A 80 -5.19 -21.95 10.57
CA LYS A 80 -6.04 -20.76 10.63
C LYS A 80 -5.95 -20.04 11.99
N ARG A 81 -5.89 -20.79 13.10
CA ARG A 81 -5.73 -20.24 14.45
C ARG A 81 -4.37 -19.54 14.63
N SER A 82 -3.29 -20.14 14.10
CA SER A 82 -1.96 -19.55 14.16
C SER A 82 -1.86 -18.26 13.33
N ALA A 83 -2.49 -18.21 12.16
CA ALA A 83 -2.57 -17.00 11.35
C ALA A 83 -3.30 -15.87 12.09
N PHE A 84 -4.43 -16.17 12.74
CA PHE A 84 -5.16 -15.19 13.56
C PHE A 84 -4.32 -14.59 14.69
N PHE A 85 -3.63 -15.43 15.46
CA PHE A 85 -2.77 -14.95 16.56
C PHE A 85 -1.60 -14.15 16.02
N PHE A 86 -0.94 -14.63 14.96
CA PHE A 86 0.19 -13.93 14.36
C PHE A 86 -0.20 -12.55 13.84
N GLY A 87 -1.31 -12.47 13.08
CA GLY A 87 -1.82 -11.20 12.59
C GLY A 87 -2.23 -10.24 13.71
N SER A 88 -2.91 -10.75 14.75
CA SER A 88 -3.31 -9.92 15.90
C SER A 88 -2.12 -9.38 16.70
N ILE A 89 -1.09 -10.20 16.93
CA ILE A 89 0.15 -9.78 17.60
C ILE A 89 0.84 -8.69 16.79
N LEU A 90 0.93 -8.84 15.46
CA LEU A 90 1.50 -7.83 14.58
C LEU A 90 0.72 -6.51 14.66
N LEU A 91 -0.61 -6.52 14.62
CA LEU A 91 -1.39 -5.29 14.78
C LEU A 91 -1.16 -4.63 16.14
N GLY A 92 -1.10 -5.42 17.22
CA GLY A 92 -0.78 -4.93 18.56
C GLY A 92 0.59 -4.27 18.65
N LEU A 93 1.63 -4.94 18.12
CA LEU A 93 2.98 -4.38 18.05
C LEU A 93 3.04 -3.10 17.21
N GLY A 94 2.30 -3.05 16.11
CA GLY A 94 2.19 -1.84 15.28
C GLY A 94 1.68 -0.64 16.07
N ILE A 95 0.58 -0.84 16.81
CA ILE A 95 0.03 0.19 17.71
C ILE A 95 1.05 0.57 18.78
N THR A 96 1.68 -0.40 19.44
CA THR A 96 2.66 -0.16 20.49
C THR A 96 3.84 0.66 19.98
N PHE A 97 4.46 0.29 18.86
CA PHE A 97 5.56 1.06 18.29
C PHE A 97 5.15 2.48 17.91
N SER A 98 3.94 2.68 17.40
CA SER A 98 3.43 4.03 17.15
C SER A 98 3.30 4.87 18.42
N PHE A 99 2.77 4.31 19.52
CA PHE A 99 2.69 5.02 20.81
C PHE A 99 4.08 5.27 21.44
N LEU A 100 5.03 4.36 21.24
CA LEU A 100 6.42 4.55 21.68
C LEU A 100 7.12 5.70 20.96
N TYR A 101 6.72 6.00 19.72
CA TYR A 101 7.19 7.19 19.03
C TYR A 101 6.48 8.46 19.57
N GLN A 102 5.15 8.50 19.53
CA GLN A 102 4.35 9.56 20.16
C GLN A 102 2.84 9.20 20.23
N THR A 103 2.10 9.88 21.10
CA THR A 103 0.65 9.66 21.31
C THR A 103 -0.18 9.84 20.04
N GLN A 104 0.08 10.88 19.24
CA GLN A 104 -0.67 11.14 18.00
C GLN A 104 -0.50 10.00 16.97
N SER A 105 0.72 9.47 16.83
CA SER A 105 0.99 8.32 15.94
C SER A 105 0.24 7.07 16.41
N GLY A 106 0.14 6.85 17.72
CA GLY A 106 -0.64 5.77 18.30
C GLY A 106 -2.12 5.83 17.94
N TRP A 107 -2.74 7.01 18.01
CA TRP A 107 -4.14 7.20 17.59
C TRP A 107 -4.34 6.98 16.09
N ILE A 108 -3.41 7.44 15.25
CA ILE A 108 -3.44 7.17 13.81
C ILE A 108 -3.34 5.66 13.54
N ALA A 109 -2.45 4.95 14.24
CA ALA A 109 -2.32 3.51 14.11
C ALA A 109 -3.58 2.75 14.55
N LEU A 110 -4.23 3.17 15.64
CA LEU A 110 -5.53 2.61 16.06
C LEU A 110 -6.61 2.80 14.99
N PHE A 111 -6.67 3.99 14.37
CA PHE A 111 -7.59 4.25 13.26
C PHE A 111 -7.29 3.34 12.05
N ILE A 112 -6.02 3.14 11.71
CA ILE A 112 -5.61 2.20 10.65
C ILE A 112 -6.02 0.77 11.00
N VAL A 113 -5.79 0.31 12.24
CA VAL A 113 -6.21 -1.04 12.69
C VAL A 113 -7.72 -1.20 12.61
N PHE A 114 -8.49 -0.19 13.01
CA PHE A 114 -9.94 -0.19 12.85
C PHE A 114 -10.34 -0.32 11.36
N GLY A 115 -9.67 0.39 10.46
CA GLY A 115 -9.85 0.28 9.02
C GLY A 115 -9.52 -1.12 8.48
N ILE A 116 -8.39 -1.71 8.91
CA ILE A 116 -7.96 -3.06 8.54
C ILE A 116 -9.02 -4.10 8.94
N LEU A 117 -9.49 -4.04 10.18
CA LEU A 117 -10.51 -4.96 10.70
C LEU A 117 -11.86 -4.76 9.99
N THR A 118 -12.25 -3.51 9.75
CA THR A 118 -13.48 -3.16 9.03
C THR A 118 -13.44 -3.68 7.60
N TYR A 119 -12.32 -3.51 6.90
CA TYR A 119 -12.14 -4.04 5.56
C TYR A 119 -12.27 -5.55 5.54
N ASN A 120 -11.45 -6.22 6.35
CA ASN A 120 -11.32 -7.67 6.33
C ASN A 120 -12.62 -8.38 6.74
N ARG A 121 -13.38 -7.82 7.67
CA ARG A 121 -14.63 -8.44 8.15
C ARG A 121 -15.87 -8.03 7.37
N PHE A 122 -15.98 -6.76 6.98
CA PHE A 122 -17.24 -6.20 6.48
C PHE A 122 -17.12 -5.66 5.06
N ALA A 123 -16.11 -4.81 4.77
CA ALA A 123 -16.14 -4.01 3.55
C ALA A 123 -15.62 -4.74 2.30
N LYS A 124 -14.77 -5.76 2.43
CA LYS A 124 -14.03 -6.34 1.30
C LYS A 124 -14.90 -6.87 0.15
N HIS A 125 -16.12 -7.34 0.44
CA HIS A 125 -17.05 -7.87 -0.58
C HIS A 125 -17.99 -6.80 -1.17
N HIS A 126 -17.99 -5.57 -0.64
CA HIS A 126 -18.82 -4.47 -1.16
C HIS A 126 -18.13 -3.71 -2.28
N SER A 127 -18.80 -3.56 -3.42
CA SER A 127 -18.30 -2.91 -4.65
C SER A 127 -17.56 -1.59 -4.40
N VAL A 128 -18.12 -0.69 -3.58
CA VAL A 128 -17.56 0.64 -3.30
C VAL A 128 -16.81 0.69 -1.98
N LEU A 129 -17.39 0.16 -0.90
CA LEU A 129 -16.81 0.28 0.46
C LEU A 129 -15.46 -0.42 0.58
N GLY A 130 -15.25 -1.58 -0.07
CA GLY A 130 -13.98 -2.29 -0.02
C GLY A 130 -12.81 -1.45 -0.53
N PRO A 131 -12.86 -0.93 -1.78
CA PRO A 131 -11.88 0.00 -2.32
C PRO A 131 -11.63 1.23 -1.44
N VAL A 132 -12.70 1.86 -0.95
CA VAL A 132 -12.59 3.06 -0.12
C VAL A 132 -11.89 2.77 1.20
N VAL A 133 -12.27 1.72 1.92
CA VAL A 133 -11.65 1.39 3.22
C VAL A 133 -10.19 0.96 3.05
N MET A 134 -9.84 0.21 1.98
CA MET A 134 -8.44 -0.09 1.68
C MET A 134 -7.63 1.15 1.36
N GLY A 135 -8.22 2.06 0.58
CA GLY A 135 -7.65 3.37 0.31
C GLY A 135 -7.37 4.13 1.61
N ILE A 136 -8.35 4.21 2.51
CA ILE A 136 -8.24 4.88 3.82
C ILE A 136 -7.12 4.27 4.66
N CYS A 137 -6.96 2.94 4.69
CA CYS A 137 -5.84 2.30 5.39
C CYS A 137 -4.49 2.78 4.85
N ARG A 138 -4.38 2.92 3.52
CA ARG A 138 -3.16 3.40 2.88
C ARG A 138 -2.91 4.89 3.09
N GLY A 139 -3.93 5.73 2.95
CA GLY A 139 -3.85 7.16 3.26
C GLY A 139 -3.50 7.39 4.72
N GLY A 140 -4.07 6.59 5.63
CA GLY A 140 -3.72 6.57 7.05
C GLY A 140 -2.25 6.25 7.28
N ASN A 141 -1.68 5.29 6.53
CA ASN A 141 -0.25 4.96 6.62
C ASN A 141 0.66 6.12 6.15
N LEU A 142 0.26 6.87 5.12
CA LEU A 142 0.95 8.11 4.75
C LEU A 142 0.87 9.16 5.87
N ILE A 143 -0.32 9.35 6.47
CA ILE A 143 -0.52 10.25 7.62
C ILE A 143 0.30 9.79 8.83
N LEU A 144 0.46 8.49 9.03
CA LEU A 144 1.35 7.96 10.07
C LEU A 144 2.79 8.42 9.83
N GLY A 145 3.27 8.47 8.59
CA GLY A 145 4.57 9.08 8.25
C GLY A 145 4.61 10.59 8.49
N MET A 146 3.52 11.31 8.19
CA MET A 146 3.41 12.75 8.48
C MET A 146 3.41 13.06 9.98
N SER A 147 3.02 12.10 10.82
CA SER A 147 2.93 12.31 12.26
C SER A 147 4.29 12.51 12.94
N LEU A 148 5.42 12.43 12.23
CA LEU A 148 6.72 12.84 12.78
C LEU A 148 6.77 14.31 13.23
N VAL A 149 5.80 15.13 12.82
CA VAL A 149 5.55 16.47 13.38
C VAL A 149 4.24 16.47 14.17
N THR A 150 4.20 17.25 15.25
CA THR A 150 3.02 17.35 16.12
C THR A 150 1.83 18.04 15.44
N ASN A 151 2.10 19.07 14.63
CA ASN A 151 1.05 19.84 13.96
C ASN A 151 1.06 19.57 12.45
N ILE A 152 0.27 18.58 12.02
CA ILE A 152 0.04 18.32 10.59
C ILE A 152 -0.98 19.34 10.08
N ARG A 153 -0.62 20.11 9.06
CA ARG A 153 -1.53 21.11 8.48
C ARG A 153 -2.65 20.42 7.69
N SER A 154 -3.84 21.02 7.66
CA SER A 154 -4.99 20.45 6.93
C SER A 154 -4.72 20.23 5.44
N ASN A 155 -3.97 21.13 4.81
CA ASN A 155 -3.56 20.98 3.41
C ASN A 155 -2.65 19.76 3.17
N GLN A 156 -1.81 19.39 4.14
CA GLN A 156 -0.97 18.19 4.08
C GLN A 156 -1.82 16.93 4.28
N LEU A 157 -2.80 16.96 5.18
CA LEU A 157 -3.74 15.84 5.36
C LEU A 157 -4.52 15.52 4.08
N PHE A 158 -4.91 16.52 3.30
CA PHE A 158 -5.60 16.30 2.01
C PHE A 158 -4.76 15.54 0.98
N LEU A 159 -3.42 15.52 1.12
CA LEU A 159 -2.55 14.73 0.23
C LEU A 159 -2.74 13.22 0.42
N SER A 160 -3.28 12.79 1.56
CA SER A 160 -3.66 11.39 1.78
C SER A 160 -4.78 10.91 0.84
N LEU A 161 -5.55 11.82 0.22
CA LEU A 161 -6.56 11.45 -0.76
C LEU A 161 -5.96 10.77 -2.00
N PHE A 162 -4.71 11.06 -2.32
CA PHE A 162 -4.04 10.53 -3.51
C PHE A 162 -3.79 9.02 -3.38
N PRO A 163 -3.11 8.50 -2.34
CA PRO A 163 -3.01 7.06 -2.13
C PRO A 163 -4.37 6.42 -1.85
N ILE A 164 -5.34 7.14 -1.26
CA ILE A 164 -6.71 6.63 -1.07
C ILE A 164 -7.34 6.31 -2.43
N VAL A 165 -7.38 7.28 -3.34
CA VAL A 165 -7.97 7.14 -4.68
C VAL A 165 -7.20 6.09 -5.49
N TYR A 166 -5.86 6.12 -5.40
CA TYR A 166 -4.99 5.19 -6.12
C TYR A 166 -5.19 3.73 -5.69
N ILE A 167 -5.22 3.46 -4.38
CA ILE A 167 -5.49 2.11 -3.87
C ILE A 167 -6.94 1.69 -4.11
N ALA A 168 -7.90 2.62 -4.04
CA ALA A 168 -9.28 2.30 -4.38
C ALA A 168 -9.37 1.79 -5.84
N ALA A 169 -8.67 2.44 -6.77
CA ALA A 169 -8.58 1.97 -8.16
C ALA A 169 -7.99 0.56 -8.28
N ILE A 170 -6.88 0.28 -7.60
CA ILE A 170 -6.24 -1.05 -7.58
C ILE A 170 -7.17 -2.11 -6.97
N THR A 171 -7.76 -1.80 -5.82
CA THR A 171 -8.63 -2.72 -5.06
C THR A 171 -9.90 -3.05 -5.84
N MET A 172 -10.40 -2.12 -6.64
CA MET A 172 -11.55 -2.35 -7.50
C MET A 172 -11.24 -3.38 -8.59
N ILE A 173 -10.10 -3.24 -9.28
CA ILE A 173 -9.71 -4.19 -10.34
C ILE A 173 -9.18 -5.52 -9.79
N SER A 174 -8.67 -5.56 -8.56
CA SER A 174 -8.13 -6.79 -7.96
C SER A 174 -9.18 -7.85 -7.68
N ARG A 175 -10.47 -7.52 -7.69
CA ARG A 175 -11.55 -8.51 -7.52
C ARG A 175 -11.73 -9.41 -8.74
N ASP A 176 -11.34 -8.90 -9.89
CA ASP A 176 -11.51 -9.57 -11.17
C ASP A 176 -10.27 -10.41 -11.54
N GLU A 177 -9.32 -10.59 -10.62
CA GLU A 177 -8.02 -11.21 -10.91
C GLU A 177 -8.06 -12.73 -11.03
N VAL A 178 -9.12 -13.39 -10.53
CA VAL A 178 -9.30 -14.85 -10.61
C VAL A 178 -10.04 -15.22 -11.88
N ASN A 179 -11.24 -14.67 -12.08
CA ASN A 179 -12.14 -15.09 -13.17
C ASN A 179 -12.12 -14.16 -14.40
N GLY A 180 -11.35 -13.07 -14.37
CA GLY A 180 -11.45 -12.01 -15.37
C GLY A 180 -12.54 -10.99 -15.01
N GLY A 181 -12.54 -9.85 -15.72
CA GLY A 181 -13.25 -8.65 -15.28
C GLY A 181 -13.91 -7.84 -16.38
N LYS A 182 -14.68 -6.84 -15.96
CA LYS A 182 -15.32 -5.89 -16.88
C LYS A 182 -14.31 -4.82 -17.30
N LYS A 183 -14.28 -4.50 -18.60
CA LYS A 183 -13.49 -3.38 -19.14
C LYS A 183 -13.78 -2.06 -18.43
N THR A 184 -15.02 -1.86 -17.97
CA THR A 184 -15.43 -0.66 -17.22
C THR A 184 -14.58 -0.43 -15.97
N ASN A 185 -14.29 -1.47 -15.19
CA ASN A 185 -13.48 -1.35 -13.98
C ASN A 185 -12.05 -0.90 -14.32
N LEU A 186 -11.48 -1.42 -15.41
CA LEU A 186 -10.14 -1.07 -15.89
C LEU A 186 -10.09 0.38 -16.40
N VAL A 187 -11.13 0.84 -17.10
CA VAL A 187 -11.24 2.23 -17.56
C VAL A 187 -11.35 3.18 -16.37
N VAL A 188 -12.25 2.87 -15.41
CA VAL A 188 -12.40 3.68 -14.20
C VAL A 188 -11.08 3.73 -13.41
N ALA A 189 -10.38 2.61 -13.26
CA ALA A 189 -9.06 2.59 -12.61
C ALA A 189 -8.04 3.45 -13.36
N GLY A 190 -8.01 3.39 -14.69
CA GLY A 190 -7.17 4.24 -15.53
C GLY A 190 -7.46 5.73 -15.34
N VAL A 191 -8.74 6.12 -15.31
CA VAL A 191 -9.15 7.51 -15.03
C VAL A 191 -8.69 7.96 -13.65
N LEU A 192 -8.89 7.13 -12.61
CA LEU A 192 -8.44 7.45 -11.25
C LEU A 192 -6.91 7.58 -11.17
N TYR A 193 -6.14 6.75 -11.89
CA TYR A 193 -4.68 6.91 -11.98
C TYR A 193 -4.29 8.23 -12.63
N ILE A 194 -4.95 8.62 -13.73
CA ILE A 194 -4.70 9.90 -14.40
C ILE A 194 -5.00 11.07 -13.47
N ILE A 195 -6.11 11.02 -12.72
CA ILE A 195 -6.46 12.06 -11.73
C ILE A 195 -5.36 12.21 -10.69
N VAL A 196 -4.87 11.10 -10.12
CA VAL A 196 -3.79 11.13 -9.12
C VAL A 196 -2.50 11.71 -9.73
N ILE A 197 -2.09 11.25 -10.91
CA ILE A 197 -0.87 11.69 -11.59
C ILE A 197 -0.95 13.17 -11.97
N PHE A 198 -2.07 13.61 -12.53
CA PHE A 198 -2.29 15.02 -12.89
C PHE A 198 -2.29 15.91 -11.65
N SER A 199 -2.97 15.50 -10.58
CA SER A 199 -2.99 16.24 -9.31
C SER A 199 -1.58 16.37 -8.72
N GLN A 200 -0.74 15.35 -8.91
CA GLN A 200 0.63 15.35 -8.42
C GLN A 200 1.55 16.23 -9.28
N LEU A 201 1.41 16.20 -10.60
CA LEU A 201 2.12 17.13 -11.49
C LEU A 201 1.71 18.57 -11.21
N PHE A 202 0.42 18.83 -11.00
CA PHE A 202 -0.11 20.12 -10.61
C PHE A 202 0.50 20.58 -9.28
N LEU A 203 0.44 19.77 -8.23
CA LEU A 203 1.08 20.07 -6.95
C LEU A 203 2.58 20.39 -7.11
N SER A 204 3.29 19.57 -7.88
CA SER A 204 4.72 19.76 -8.14
C SER A 204 5.03 21.05 -8.91
N PHE A 205 4.13 21.48 -9.79
CA PHE A 205 4.23 22.75 -10.50
C PHE A 205 4.05 23.93 -9.54
N PHE A 206 3.03 23.91 -8.67
CA PHE A 206 2.83 24.95 -7.65
C PHE A 206 3.99 25.06 -6.66
N LEU A 207 4.62 23.94 -6.33
CA LEU A 207 5.78 23.90 -5.44
C LEU A 207 7.12 24.18 -6.15
N GLY A 208 7.12 24.41 -7.48
CA GLY A 208 8.32 24.73 -8.25
C GLY A 208 9.28 23.56 -8.52
N ASN A 209 8.87 22.32 -8.22
CA ASN A 209 9.71 21.12 -8.31
C ASN A 209 9.38 20.22 -9.52
N LEU A 210 8.64 20.73 -10.51
CA LEU A 210 8.15 19.94 -11.65
C LEU A 210 9.28 19.19 -12.37
N TYR A 211 10.42 19.84 -12.59
CA TYR A 211 11.58 19.24 -13.26
C TYR A 211 12.09 18.00 -12.53
N PHE A 212 12.18 18.05 -11.20
CA PHE A 212 12.65 16.92 -10.38
C PHE A 212 11.62 15.80 -10.27
N ASN A 213 10.33 16.13 -10.30
CA ASN A 213 9.24 15.17 -10.16
C ASN A 213 8.92 14.43 -11.47
N PHE A 214 9.14 15.08 -12.62
CA PHE A 214 8.76 14.56 -13.93
C PHE A 214 9.34 13.16 -14.25
N PRO A 215 10.61 12.84 -13.96
CA PRO A 215 11.15 11.48 -14.18
C PRO A 215 10.42 10.39 -13.39
N PHE A 216 10.02 10.67 -12.14
CA PHE A 216 9.27 9.71 -11.32
C PHE A 216 7.88 9.48 -11.88
N VAL A 217 7.21 10.53 -12.36
CA VAL A 217 5.90 10.42 -13.02
C VAL A 217 5.99 9.61 -14.31
N LEU A 218 7.00 9.83 -15.15
CA LEU A 218 7.22 9.04 -16.36
C LEU A 218 7.45 7.56 -16.04
N LEU A 219 8.27 7.27 -15.03
CA LEU A 219 8.49 5.91 -14.56
C LEU A 219 7.17 5.29 -14.05
N HIS A 220 6.38 6.05 -13.29
CA HIS A 220 5.09 5.57 -12.77
C HIS A 220 4.13 5.21 -13.90
N LEU A 221 3.98 6.09 -14.89
CA LEU A 221 3.18 5.85 -16.09
C LEU A 221 3.63 4.59 -16.83
N GLY A 222 4.94 4.43 -17.03
CA GLY A 222 5.54 3.27 -17.69
C GLY A 222 5.33 1.95 -16.93
N MET A 223 5.15 1.99 -15.61
CA MET A 223 4.85 0.81 -14.82
C MET A 223 3.37 0.41 -14.85
N ILE A 224 2.44 1.38 -14.82
CA ILE A 224 1.02 1.08 -14.58
C ILE A 224 0.21 0.94 -15.86
N PHE A 225 0.47 1.74 -16.90
CA PHE A 225 -0.36 1.76 -18.10
C PHE A 225 -0.14 0.56 -19.02
N PRO A 226 1.09 0.10 -19.30
CA PRO A 226 1.28 -1.08 -20.15
C PRO A 226 0.52 -2.34 -19.67
N PRO A 227 0.59 -2.75 -18.39
CA PRO A 227 -0.20 -3.91 -17.94
C PRO A 227 -1.71 -3.61 -17.86
N LEU A 228 -2.11 -2.37 -17.57
CA LEU A 228 -3.53 -1.98 -17.56
C LEU A 228 -4.15 -2.03 -18.97
N ILE A 229 -3.44 -1.53 -19.99
CA ILE A 229 -3.86 -1.59 -21.39
C ILE A 229 -3.94 -3.04 -21.87
N ALA A 230 -2.94 -3.86 -21.52
CA ALA A 230 -2.94 -5.29 -21.85
C ALA A 230 -4.15 -6.02 -21.23
N ALA A 231 -4.53 -5.68 -20.00
CA ALA A 231 -5.73 -6.19 -19.34
C ALA A 231 -7.01 -5.64 -19.99
N TYR A 232 -7.04 -4.37 -20.42
CA TYR A 232 -8.20 -3.79 -21.10
C TYR A 232 -8.47 -4.45 -22.46
N GLN A 233 -7.41 -4.73 -23.21
CA GLN A 233 -7.51 -5.42 -24.50
C GLN A 233 -8.03 -6.85 -24.34
N ASN A 234 -7.56 -7.57 -23.31
CA ASN A 234 -8.01 -8.93 -23.00
C ASN A 234 -8.19 -9.12 -21.47
N PRO A 235 -9.41 -8.91 -20.93
CA PRO A 235 -9.70 -8.89 -19.50
C PRO A 235 -9.70 -10.24 -18.78
N ILE A 236 -8.67 -11.06 -18.99
CA ILE A 236 -8.48 -12.34 -18.29
C ILE A 236 -7.75 -12.17 -16.96
N GLY A 237 -8.05 -13.04 -15.99
CA GLY A 237 -7.48 -13.02 -14.64
C GLY A 237 -5.97 -12.78 -14.58
N PRO A 238 -5.13 -13.54 -15.32
CA PRO A 238 -3.66 -13.34 -15.28
C PRO A 238 -3.18 -11.95 -15.70
N LYS A 239 -3.86 -11.29 -16.67
CA LYS A 239 -3.49 -9.93 -17.09
C LYS A 239 -3.95 -8.89 -16.09
N ILE A 240 -5.13 -9.08 -15.49
CA ILE A 240 -5.63 -8.23 -14.40
C ILE A 240 -4.72 -8.35 -13.19
N GLY A 241 -4.35 -9.57 -12.77
CA GLY A 241 -3.40 -9.81 -11.69
C GLY A 241 -2.04 -9.15 -11.94
N LYS A 242 -1.55 -9.14 -13.20
CA LYS A 242 -0.36 -8.36 -13.57
C LYS A 242 -0.56 -6.86 -13.39
N ALA A 243 -1.70 -6.31 -13.81
CA ALA A 243 -2.03 -4.89 -13.60
C ALA A 243 -2.11 -4.52 -12.11
N VAL A 244 -2.72 -5.38 -11.28
CA VAL A 244 -2.77 -5.21 -9.82
C VAL A 244 -1.37 -5.26 -9.22
N LYS A 245 -0.56 -6.26 -9.56
CA LYS A 245 0.83 -6.41 -9.09
C LYS A 245 1.65 -5.15 -9.38
N PHE A 246 1.65 -4.68 -10.63
CA PHE A 246 2.40 -3.48 -10.99
C PHE A 246 1.80 -2.21 -10.37
N GLY A 247 0.48 -2.13 -10.22
CA GLY A 247 -0.17 -1.06 -9.46
C GLY A 247 0.36 -0.96 -8.03
N VAL A 248 0.35 -2.08 -7.28
CA VAL A 248 0.85 -2.15 -5.90
C VAL A 248 2.34 -1.79 -5.83
N LEU A 249 3.19 -2.40 -6.66
CA LEU A 249 4.63 -2.15 -6.61
C LEU A 249 4.98 -0.70 -6.98
N SER A 250 4.21 -0.09 -7.87
CA SER A 250 4.42 1.30 -8.29
C SER A 250 4.05 2.34 -7.24
N LEU A 251 3.42 1.95 -6.11
CA LEU A 251 3.26 2.81 -4.94
C LEU A 251 4.60 3.36 -4.44
N ILE A 252 5.68 2.60 -4.61
CA ILE A 252 7.03 3.07 -4.27
C ILE A 252 7.39 4.29 -5.14
N VAL A 253 7.08 4.23 -6.44
CA VAL A 253 7.35 5.34 -7.37
C VAL A 253 6.43 6.52 -7.09
N LEU A 254 5.14 6.27 -6.79
CA LEU A 254 4.19 7.31 -6.37
C LEU A 254 4.71 8.06 -5.13
N ASN A 255 5.18 7.34 -4.12
CA ASN A 255 5.74 7.91 -2.89
C ASN A 255 7.08 8.64 -3.12
N ALA A 256 7.94 8.12 -3.98
CA ALA A 256 9.14 8.83 -4.40
C ALA A 256 8.79 10.16 -5.08
N SER A 257 7.76 10.13 -5.93
CA SER A 257 7.23 11.32 -6.60
C SER A 257 6.73 12.35 -5.58
N PHE A 258 5.98 11.94 -4.54
CA PHE A 258 5.60 12.84 -3.44
C PHE A 258 6.81 13.51 -2.80
N ALA A 259 7.83 12.74 -2.41
CA ALA A 259 9.03 13.32 -1.82
C ALA A 259 9.70 14.36 -2.74
N SER A 260 9.73 14.08 -4.05
CA SER A 260 10.27 15.02 -5.04
C SER A 260 9.41 16.27 -5.25
N CYS A 261 8.07 16.19 -5.11
CA CYS A 261 7.18 17.37 -5.16
C CYS A 261 7.54 18.42 -4.10
N PHE A 262 8.02 17.98 -2.93
CA PHE A 262 8.45 18.83 -1.83
C PHE A 262 9.95 19.20 -1.87
N GLY A 263 10.65 18.86 -2.96
CA GLY A 263 12.07 19.19 -3.16
C GLY A 263 13.04 18.19 -2.50
N PHE A 264 12.56 17.13 -1.85
CA PHE A 264 13.41 16.13 -1.19
C PHE A 264 13.88 15.05 -2.17
N VAL A 265 14.65 15.43 -3.19
CA VAL A 265 15.11 14.53 -4.26
C VAL A 265 15.93 13.36 -3.73
N PHE A 266 16.77 13.59 -2.71
CA PHE A 266 17.54 12.50 -2.08
C PHE A 266 16.61 11.46 -1.41
N ILE A 267 15.57 11.91 -0.72
CA ILE A 267 14.57 11.01 -0.13
C ILE A 267 13.79 10.29 -1.23
N ALA A 268 13.43 10.98 -2.31
CA ALA A 268 12.78 10.36 -3.47
C ALA A 268 13.62 9.22 -4.08
N LEU A 269 14.93 9.43 -4.23
CA LEU A 269 15.84 8.38 -4.69
C LEU A 269 15.98 7.24 -3.69
N LEU A 270 16.05 7.53 -2.39
CA LEU A 270 16.07 6.50 -1.34
C LEU A 270 14.80 5.65 -1.38
N VAL A 271 13.63 6.29 -1.51
CA VAL A 271 12.35 5.60 -1.68
C VAL A 271 12.38 4.75 -2.96
N LEU A 272 12.87 5.29 -4.07
CA LEU A 272 12.97 4.57 -5.34
C LEU A 272 13.89 3.33 -5.24
N CYS A 273 14.95 3.36 -4.44
CA CYS A 273 15.82 2.21 -4.18
C CYS A 273 15.08 1.02 -3.51
N LEU A 274 13.89 1.25 -2.93
CA LEU A 274 13.03 0.18 -2.44
C LEU A 274 12.39 -0.64 -3.56
N LEU A 275 12.27 -0.07 -4.77
CA LEU A 275 11.59 -0.72 -5.91
C LEU A 275 12.34 -1.98 -6.39
N PRO A 276 13.66 -1.97 -6.65
CA PRO A 276 14.40 -3.19 -6.98
C PRO A 276 14.25 -4.27 -5.91
N VAL A 277 14.30 -3.91 -4.62
CA VAL A 277 14.14 -4.86 -3.51
C VAL A 277 12.74 -5.49 -3.53
N SER A 278 11.70 -4.67 -3.67
CA SER A 278 10.32 -5.14 -3.77
C SER A 278 10.09 -6.01 -5.00
N LEU A 279 10.66 -5.64 -6.16
CA LEU A 279 10.61 -6.45 -7.39
C LEU A 279 11.29 -7.80 -7.22
N LEU A 280 12.46 -7.86 -6.58
CA LEU A 280 13.16 -9.11 -6.28
C LEU A 280 12.34 -10.00 -5.35
N LEU A 281 11.80 -9.46 -4.25
CA LEU A 281 10.95 -10.21 -3.33
C LEU A 281 9.66 -10.71 -4.03
N SER A 282 9.12 -9.95 -4.97
CA SER A 282 7.93 -10.33 -5.74
C SER A 282 8.12 -11.52 -6.68
N LYS A 283 9.37 -11.97 -6.89
CA LYS A 283 9.69 -13.21 -7.62
C LYS A 283 9.61 -14.44 -6.72
N TYR A 284 9.80 -14.27 -5.41
CA TYR A 284 9.84 -15.35 -4.42
C TYR A 284 8.55 -15.47 -3.60
N PHE A 285 7.81 -14.36 -3.44
CA PHE A 285 6.60 -14.28 -2.64
C PHE A 285 5.45 -13.68 -3.47
N SER A 286 4.22 -14.11 -3.20
CA SER A 286 3.02 -13.57 -3.84
C SER A 286 2.83 -12.10 -3.47
N VAL A 287 2.42 -11.29 -4.46
CA VAL A 287 2.05 -9.88 -4.28
C VAL A 287 0.54 -9.75 -4.08
N THR A 288 -0.24 -10.59 -4.77
CA THR A 288 -1.70 -10.59 -4.76
C THR A 288 -2.27 -11.91 -4.26
#